data_AF-A0A103E0M7-F1
#
_entry.id   AF-A0A103E0M7-F1
#
_cell.length_a   1.000
_cell.length_b   1.000
_cell.length_c   1.000
_cell.angle_alpha   90.00
_cell.angle_beta   90.00
_cell.angle_gamma   90.00
#
_symmetry.space_group_name_H-M   'P 1'
#
loop_
_entity.id
_entity.type
_entity.pdbx_description
1 polymer ?
#
loop_
_entity_poly.entity_id
_entity_poly.type
_entity_poly.pdbx_seq_one_letter_code
_entity_poly.pdbx_strand_id
1 'polypeptide(L)' 'MRREEASVVIAKLRAAVLEFGITPDDIFGARAKQVRRSQRSPVAQKYRDPLSGATWSGRGRAPRWIAGRNRDDFLITGAQ' A
#
# COMPACT_ATOMS: atom_id res chain seq x y z
N MET A 1 13.83 -15.78 -22.81
CA MET A 1 12.73 -16.72 -23.09
C MET A 1 11.47 -16.50 -22.26
N ARG A 2 11.40 -16.77 -20.95
CA ARG A 2 10.10 -16.70 -20.21
C ARG A 2 9.45 -15.30 -20.09
N ARG A 3 10.24 -14.22 -20.19
CA ARG A 3 9.77 -12.82 -20.14
C ARG A 3 9.21 -12.32 -21.49
N GLU A 4 9.70 -12.89 -22.59
CA GLU A 4 9.31 -12.48 -23.94
C GLU A 4 7.92 -13.03 -24.27
N GLU A 5 7.67 -14.30 -23.92
CA GLU A 5 6.35 -14.92 -24.06
C GLU A 5 5.28 -14.20 -23.23
N ALA A 6 5.64 -13.74 -22.02
CA ALA A 6 4.74 -12.99 -21.17
C ALA A 6 4.28 -11.67 -21.82
N SER A 7 5.16 -10.98 -22.54
CA SER A 7 4.80 -9.73 -23.23
C SER A 7 3.78 -9.94 -24.36
N VAL A 8 3.94 -11.04 -25.12
CA VAL A 8 3.02 -11.43 -26.19
C VAL A 8 1.64 -11.78 -25.62
N VAL A 9 1.60 -12.52 -24.52
CA VAL A 9 0.35 -12.89 -23.84
C VAL A 9 -0.34 -11.64 -23.27
N ILE A 10 0.40 -10.72 -22.65
CA ILE A 10 -0.15 -9.46 -22.12
C ILE A 10 -0.75 -8.60 -23.24
N ALA A 11 -0.11 -8.52 -24.40
CA ALA A 11 -0.63 -7.78 -25.55
C ALA A 11 -1.96 -8.35 -26.06
N LYS A 12 -2.07 -9.67 -26.18
CA LYS A 12 -3.32 -10.35 -26.55
C LYS A 12 -4.43 -10.12 -25.52
N LEU A 13 -4.08 -10.17 -24.23
CA LEU A 13 -5.03 -9.92 -23.14
C LEU A 13 -5.57 -8.48 -23.17
N ARG A 14 -4.70 -7.50 -23.46
CA ARG A 14 -5.10 -6.09 -23.58
C ARG A 14 -6.05 -5.84 -24.76
N ALA A 15 -5.82 -6.49 -25.90
CA ALA A 15 -6.73 -6.39 -27.05
C ALA A 15 -8.12 -6.96 -26.72
N ALA A 16 -8.17 -8.14 -26.08
CA ALA A 16 -9.43 -8.74 -25.64
C ALA A 16 -10.16 -7.89 -24.58
N VAL A 17 -9.43 -7.26 -23.66
CA VAL A 17 -10.01 -6.31 -22.68
C VAL A 17 -10.73 -5.15 -23.35
N LEU A 18 -10.14 -4.61 -24.42
CA LEU A 18 -10.69 -3.45 -25.12
C LEU A 18 -11.91 -3.82 -25.99
N GLU A 19 -11.88 -4.99 -26.61
CA GLU A 19 -12.95 -5.49 -27.48
C GLU A 19 -14.21 -5.92 -26.69
N PHE A 20 -14.01 -6.59 -25.56
CA PHE A 20 -15.11 -7.17 -24.77
C PHE A 20 -15.49 -6.33 -23.53
N GLY A 21 -14.86 -5.18 -23.31
CA GLY A 21 -15.12 -4.32 -22.15
C GLY A 21 -14.79 -5.01 -20.80
N ILE A 22 -13.86 -5.96 -20.81
CA ILE A 22 -13.51 -6.78 -19.64
C ILE A 22 -12.73 -5.91 -18.67
N THR A 23 -13.25 -5.73 -17.46
CA THR A 23 -12.55 -4.97 -16.43
C THR A 23 -11.45 -5.82 -15.78
N PRO A 24 -10.37 -5.23 -15.25
CA PRO A 24 -9.37 -5.98 -14.50
C PRO A 24 -9.95 -6.72 -13.27
N ASP A 25 -11.13 -6.33 -12.78
CA ASP A 25 -11.82 -7.07 -11.72
C ASP A 25 -12.36 -8.43 -12.21
N ASP A 26 -12.73 -8.52 -13.49
CA ASP A 26 -13.20 -9.77 -14.13
C ASP A 26 -12.04 -10.75 -14.39
N ILE A 27 -10.86 -10.23 -14.74
CA ILE A 27 -9.65 -11.03 -15.02
C ILE A 27 -8.99 -11.51 -13.73
N PHE A 28 -8.86 -10.64 -12.74
CA PHE A 28 -8.08 -10.93 -11.53
C PHE A 28 -8.95 -11.25 -10.31
N GLY A 29 -10.26 -11.03 -10.39
CA GLY A 29 -11.24 -11.36 -9.36
C GLY A 29 -10.88 -10.85 -7.96
N ALA A 30 -11.40 -11.57 -6.95
CA ALA A 30 -11.06 -11.35 -5.54
C ALA A 30 -9.54 -11.41 -5.25
N ARG A 31 -8.75 -12.05 -6.12
CA ARG A 31 -7.30 -12.20 -5.97
C ARG A 31 -6.56 -10.88 -6.25
N ALA A 32 -6.99 -10.06 -7.22
CA ALA A 32 -6.47 -8.69 -7.36
C ALA A 32 -6.83 -7.82 -6.15
N LYS A 33 -8.03 -8.00 -5.58
CA LYS A 33 -8.45 -7.29 -4.36
C LYS A 33 -7.59 -7.66 -3.16
N GLN A 34 -7.15 -8.91 -3.08
CA GLN A 34 -6.22 -9.41 -2.07
C GLN A 34 -4.79 -8.90 -2.28
N VAL A 35 -4.29 -8.86 -3.53
CA VAL A 35 -2.98 -8.26 -3.85
C VAL A 35 -2.99 -6.75 -3.59
N ARG A 36 -4.05 -6.02 -3.95
CA ARG A 36 -4.19 -4.60 -3.58
C ARG A 36 -4.29 -4.39 -2.06
N ARG A 37 -4.87 -5.33 -1.31
CA ARG A 37 -4.84 -5.32 0.16
C ARG A 37 -3.45 -5.60 0.74
N SER A 38 -2.66 -6.48 0.11
CA SER A 38 -1.27 -6.75 0.52
C SER A 38 -0.30 -5.66 0.05
N GLN A 39 -0.67 -4.89 -0.98
CA GLN A 39 0.02 -3.72 -1.48
C GLN A 39 -0.44 -2.43 -0.80
N ARG A 40 -1.05 -2.53 0.40
CA ARG A 40 -1.10 -1.39 1.31
C ARG A 40 0.34 -1.05 1.65
N SER A 41 0.84 0.04 1.06
CA SER A 41 2.15 0.61 1.40
C SER A 41 2.30 0.59 2.92
N PRO A 42 3.43 0.11 3.46
CA PRO A 42 3.66 0.16 4.90
C PRO A 42 3.36 1.59 5.34
N VAL A 43 2.38 1.75 6.23
CA VAL A 43 1.95 3.07 6.66
C VAL A 43 3.18 3.75 7.26
N ALA A 44 3.66 4.78 6.57
CA ALA A 44 4.86 5.50 6.99
C ALA A 44 4.70 5.86 8.47
N GLN A 45 5.68 5.46 9.27
CA GLN A 45 5.68 5.73 10.70
C GLN A 45 5.73 7.25 10.85
N LYS A 46 4.62 7.85 11.29
CA LYS A 46 4.48 9.32 11.32
C LYS A 46 5.09 9.92 12.58
N TYR A 47 5.04 9.18 13.69
CA TYR A 47 5.50 9.64 15.00
C TYR A 47 6.48 8.67 15.64
N ARG A 48 7.50 9.17 16.35
CA ARG A 48 8.47 8.39 17.15
C ARG A 48 8.68 9.02 18.52
N ASP A 49 8.67 8.19 19.55
CA ASP A 49 9.02 8.58 20.91
C ASP A 49 10.54 8.75 21.06
N PRO A 50 11.06 9.92 21.49
CA PRO A 50 12.50 10.12 21.70
C PRO A 50 13.03 9.29 22.87
N LEU A 51 12.18 8.87 23.81
CA LEU A 51 12.61 8.19 25.03
C LEU A 51 12.71 6.66 24.85
N SER A 52 11.66 6.03 24.31
CA SER A 52 11.58 4.57 24.13
C SER A 52 11.84 4.12 22.70
N GLY A 53 11.91 5.04 21.73
CA GLY A 53 11.99 4.71 20.31
C GLY A 53 10.71 4.12 19.72
N ALA A 54 9.62 4.04 20.50
CA ALA A 54 8.35 3.52 20.03
C ALA A 54 7.78 4.38 18.90
N THR A 55 7.25 3.75 17.85
CA THR A 55 6.74 4.43 16.66
C THR A 55 5.22 4.27 16.54
N TRP A 56 4.55 5.33 16.08
CA TRP A 56 3.11 5.32 15.86
C TRP A 56 2.76 5.93 14.51
N SER A 57 1.90 5.27 13.76
CA SER A 57 1.51 5.67 12.40
C SER A 57 0.40 6.72 12.36
N GLY A 58 -0.09 7.19 13.52
CA GLY A 58 -1.22 8.12 13.61
C GLY A 58 -2.58 7.47 13.34
N ARG A 59 -2.64 6.15 13.12
CA ARG A 59 -3.88 5.36 13.02
C ARG A 59 -4.14 4.60 14.31
N GLY A 60 -5.41 4.54 14.72
CA GLY A 60 -5.86 3.79 15.90
C GLY A 60 -5.64 4.52 17.21
N ARG A 61 -5.66 3.79 18.32
CA ARG A 61 -5.50 4.35 19.67
C ARG A 61 -4.09 4.92 19.83
N ALA A 62 -4.01 6.19 20.24
CA ALA A 62 -2.75 6.85 20.53
C ALA A 62 -2.03 6.18 21.73
N PRO A 63 -0.74 5.86 21.62
CA PRO A 63 0.08 5.40 22.74
C PRO A 63 0.17 6.44 23.87
N ARG A 64 0.46 6.00 25.09
CA ARG A 64 0.55 6.87 26.28
C ARG A 64 1.61 7.99 26.16
N TRP A 65 2.66 7.78 25.37
CA TRP A 65 3.74 8.74 25.21
C TRP A 65 3.37 9.96 24.35
N ILE A 66 2.42 9.81 23.41
CA ILE A 66 1.91 10.91 22.56
C ILE A 66 0.49 11.35 22.93
N ALA A 67 -0.26 10.52 23.66
CA ALA A 67 -1.59 10.86 24.12
C ALA A 67 -1.57 12.08 25.06
N GLY A 68 -2.24 13.17 24.67
CA GLY A 68 -2.31 14.41 25.45
C GLY A 68 -1.09 15.34 25.32
N ARG A 69 -0.10 14.99 24.49
CA ARG A 69 1.04 15.86 24.16
C ARG A 69 0.89 16.44 22.76
N ASN A 70 1.66 17.48 22.45
CA ASN A 70 1.73 18.01 21.11
C ASN A 70 2.37 16.96 20.19
N ARG A 71 1.67 16.63 19.11
CA ARG A 71 2.03 15.51 18.22
C ARG A 71 3.17 15.89 17.28
N ASP A 72 3.33 17.17 17.02
CA ASP A 72 4.37 17.71 16.14
C ASP A 72 5.78 17.48 16.69
N ASP A 73 5.96 17.47 18.02
CA ASP A 73 7.25 17.19 18.67
C ASP A 73 7.75 15.75 18.44
N PHE A 74 6.84 14.85 18.06
CA PHE A 74 7.15 13.44 17.83
C PHE A 74 7.18 13.10 16.33
N LEU A 75 6.99 14.07 15.42
CA LEU A 75 6.96 13.79 13.99
C LEU A 75 8.32 13.29 13.49
N ILE A 76 8.29 12.18 12.75
CA ILE A 76 9.49 11.69 12.05
C ILE A 76 9.63 12.54 10.78
N THR A 77 10.60 13.45 10.74
CA THR A 77 10.97 14.22 9.55
C THR A 77 11.65 13.30 8.53
N GLY A 78 10.86 12.47 7.85
CA GLY A 78 11.37 11.45 6.94
C GLY A 78 10.28 10.61 6.27
N ALA A 79 9.02 11.02 6.33
CA ALA A 79 7.95 10.40 5.56
C ALA A 79 7.96 10.97 4.13
N GLN A 80 8.83 10.41 3.27
CA GLN A 80 8.74 10.55 1.82
C GLN A 80 8.62 9.16 1.18
#